data_AF-A0A1F7PNC4-F1
#
_entry.id   AF-A0A1F7PNC4-F1
#
_cell.length_a   1.000
_cell.length_b   1.000
_cell.length_c   1.000
_cell.angle_alpha   90.00
_cell.angle_beta   90.00
_cell.angle_gamma   90.00
#
_symmetry.space_group_name_H-M   'P 1'
#
loop_
_entity.id
_entity.type
_entity.pdbx_description
1 polymer ?
#
loop_
_entity_poly.entity_id
_entity_poly.type
_entity_poly.pdbx_seq_one_letter_code
_entity_poly.pdbx_strand_id
1 'polypeptide(L)'
;QAENNVPVAGKASAAYGRQLHWIRIERWAEGPAAQPANTFLPMLCQHCEVAPCEPVCPVFAAYRTEEGLNGQVYNRCVGTRYCGNNCPYHVRRFNWFQYEFPAPLEVQLNPDVTVRQLGIMEKCTMCIQRIIAGKDHARDEKRTVRDGDILTACQQTCPTQAITFGDLKGEKNAVSALRHSPRAYTVLEELGTRPGVTYLKKVVREHA
;
A
#
# COMPACT_ATOMS: atom_id res chain seq x y z
N GLN A 1 -0.41 6.39 -8.33
CA GLN A 1 -0.70 5.78 -9.65
C GLN A 1 0.50 5.92 -10.57
N ALA A 2 0.99 7.14 -10.80
CA ALA A 2 2.18 7.43 -11.61
C ALA A 2 3.39 6.55 -11.26
N GLU A 3 3.81 6.54 -9.99
CA GLU A 3 4.99 5.79 -9.52
C GLU A 3 4.99 4.29 -9.88
N ASN A 4 3.83 3.64 -9.83
CA ASN A 4 3.72 2.19 -9.89
C ASN A 4 2.99 1.71 -11.15
N ASN A 5 2.97 2.51 -12.22
CA ASN A 5 2.36 2.13 -13.51
C ASN A 5 0.94 1.57 -13.40
N VAL A 6 0.14 2.10 -12.46
CA VAL A 6 -1.22 1.60 -12.22
C VAL A 6 -2.15 2.12 -13.30
N PRO A 7 -2.80 1.25 -14.11
CA PRO A 7 -3.62 1.72 -15.21
C PRO A 7 -4.93 2.34 -14.72
N VAL A 8 -5.56 3.09 -15.61
CA VAL A 8 -6.85 3.73 -15.36
C VAL A 8 -7.98 2.78 -15.77
N ALA A 9 -8.91 2.54 -14.86
CA ALA A 9 -10.14 1.81 -15.17
C ALA A 9 -11.22 2.78 -15.67
N GLY A 10 -11.90 2.42 -16.76
CA GLY A 10 -13.02 3.22 -17.29
C GLY A 10 -14.22 3.27 -16.35
N LYS A 11 -15.14 4.23 -16.59
CA LYS A 11 -16.33 4.49 -15.75
C LYS A 11 -17.14 3.23 -15.43
N ALA A 12 -17.41 2.39 -16.44
CA ALA A 12 -18.20 1.17 -16.26
C ALA A 12 -17.51 0.14 -15.35
N SER A 13 -16.19 -0.05 -15.53
CA SER A 13 -15.41 -0.95 -14.67
C SER A 13 -15.29 -0.43 -13.24
N ALA A 14 -15.10 0.88 -13.07
CA ALA A 14 -15.08 1.52 -11.76
C ALA A 14 -16.44 1.41 -11.04
N ALA A 15 -17.56 1.61 -11.75
CA ALA A 15 -18.90 1.44 -11.19
C ALA A 15 -19.16 0.00 -10.71
N TYR A 16 -18.55 -1.00 -11.36
CA TYR A 16 -18.59 -2.40 -10.93
C TYR A 16 -17.59 -2.72 -9.78
N GLY A 17 -16.85 -1.73 -9.27
CA GLY A 17 -15.87 -1.94 -8.20
C GLY A 17 -14.53 -2.49 -8.67
N ARG A 18 -14.21 -2.39 -9.97
CA ARG A 18 -12.95 -2.88 -10.57
C ARG A 18 -11.89 -1.79 -10.71
N GLN A 19 -11.99 -0.70 -9.94
CA GLN A 19 -10.96 0.34 -9.96
C GLN A 19 -9.61 -0.18 -9.48
N LEU A 20 -8.55 0.25 -10.15
CA LEU A 20 -7.17 -0.08 -9.81
C LEU A 20 -6.57 1.05 -8.98
N HIS A 21 -6.80 1.00 -7.68
CA HIS A 21 -6.15 1.88 -6.72
C HIS A 21 -5.53 1.06 -5.59
N TRP A 22 -4.22 1.19 -5.42
CA TRP A 22 -3.44 0.48 -4.39
C TRP A 22 -3.54 1.14 -3.01
N ILE A 23 -3.90 2.42 -2.99
CA ILE A 23 -4.29 3.19 -1.81
C ILE A 23 -5.66 3.80 -2.11
N ARG A 24 -6.60 3.65 -1.19
CA ARG A 24 -7.93 4.29 -1.25
C ARG A 24 -8.10 5.15 -0.01
N ILE A 25 -8.76 6.29 -0.14
CA ILE A 25 -9.13 7.11 1.01
C ILE A 25 -10.59 6.81 1.31
N GLU A 26 -10.84 6.17 2.45
CA GLU A 26 -12.19 5.86 2.89
C GLU A 26 -12.76 7.03 3.68
N ARG A 27 -13.99 7.43 3.34
CA ARG A 27 -14.74 8.41 4.12
C ARG A 27 -15.72 7.65 5.01
N TRP A 28 -15.56 7.83 6.31
CA TRP A 28 -16.48 7.39 7.35
C TRP A 28 -17.28 8.59 7.82
N ALA A 29 -18.60 8.43 7.90
CA ALA A 29 -19.53 9.47 8.32
C ALA A 29 -20.21 9.04 9.61
N GLU A 30 -20.02 9.80 10.67
CA GLU A 30 -20.61 9.53 11.99
C GLU A 30 -21.59 10.65 12.37
N GLY A 31 -22.62 10.30 13.13
CA GLY A 31 -23.64 11.26 13.59
C GLY A 31 -24.83 11.46 12.63
N PRO A 32 -25.63 12.52 12.84
CA PRO A 32 -26.87 12.74 12.10
C PRO A 32 -26.64 12.98 10.60
N ALA A 33 -27.55 12.48 9.76
CA ALA A 33 -27.45 12.59 8.30
C ALA A 33 -27.42 14.04 7.78
N ALA A 34 -28.02 14.98 8.51
CA ALA A 34 -28.02 16.41 8.14
C ALA A 34 -26.64 17.08 8.30
N GLN A 35 -25.82 16.62 9.25
CA GLN A 35 -24.50 17.17 9.52
C GLN A 35 -23.54 16.09 10.04
N PRO A 36 -23.08 15.18 9.17
CA PRO A 36 -22.21 14.09 9.59
C PRO A 36 -20.79 14.60 9.85
N ALA A 37 -20.18 14.10 10.92
CA ALA A 37 -18.75 14.23 11.15
C ALA A 37 -18.01 13.28 10.20
N ASN A 38 -17.19 13.84 9.31
CA ASN A 38 -16.41 13.06 8.35
C ASN A 38 -15.01 12.73 8.90
N THR A 39 -14.67 11.45 8.86
CA THR A 39 -13.35 10.92 9.14
C THR A 39 -12.80 10.23 7.90
N PHE A 40 -11.52 10.44 7.63
CA PHE A 40 -10.86 9.88 6.45
C PHE A 40 -9.78 8.89 6.87
N LEU A 41 -9.81 7.70 6.29
CA LEU A 41 -8.85 6.64 6.58
C LEU A 41 -8.18 6.19 5.26
N PRO A 42 -6.88 6.46 5.05
CA PRO A 42 -6.17 5.93 3.89
C PRO A 42 -5.91 4.42 4.08
N MET A 43 -6.60 3.60 3.31
CA MET A 43 -6.45 2.15 3.30
C MET A 43 -5.58 1.69 2.13
N LEU A 44 -4.47 1.03 2.46
CA LEU A 44 -3.54 0.41 1.52
C LEU A 44 -3.20 -1.02 1.98
N CYS A 45 -2.34 -1.73 1.25
CA CYS A 45 -1.81 -3.00 1.74
C CYS A 45 -1.11 -2.78 3.09
N GLN A 46 -1.52 -3.56 4.09
CA GLN A 46 -1.04 -3.45 5.46
C GLN A 46 0.27 -4.21 5.70
N HIS A 47 0.75 -4.98 4.71
CA HIS A 47 1.97 -5.80 4.80
C HIS A 47 2.03 -6.65 6.10
N CYS A 48 0.89 -7.27 6.41
CA CYS A 48 0.68 -8.15 7.57
C CYS A 48 1.86 -9.14 7.76
N GLU A 49 2.27 -9.34 9.01
CA GLU A 49 3.22 -10.39 9.38
C GLU A 49 2.56 -11.77 9.28
N VAL A 50 1.35 -11.90 9.82
CA VAL A 50 0.51 -13.10 9.65
C VAL A 50 -0.47 -12.83 8.51
N ALA A 51 0.04 -12.81 7.28
CA ALA A 51 -0.72 -12.41 6.11
C ALA A 51 -1.65 -13.53 5.61
N PRO A 52 -2.99 -13.40 5.74
CA PRO A 52 -3.92 -14.43 5.27
C PRO A 52 -3.89 -14.59 3.74
N CYS A 53 -3.45 -13.56 3.02
CA CYS A 53 -3.38 -13.57 1.56
C CYS A 53 -2.19 -14.34 0.96
N GLU A 54 -1.20 -14.74 1.76
CA GLU A 54 -0.02 -15.52 1.31
C GLU A 54 -0.32 -17.01 1.16
N PRO A 55 -0.77 -17.76 2.20
CA PRO A 55 -0.91 -19.22 2.12
C PRO A 55 -1.99 -19.68 1.13
N VAL A 56 -2.93 -18.80 0.77
CA VAL A 56 -3.99 -19.09 -0.21
C VAL A 56 -3.56 -18.98 -1.66
N CYS A 57 -2.30 -18.59 -1.94
CA CYS A 57 -1.78 -18.53 -3.30
C CYS A 57 -1.14 -19.87 -3.69
N PRO A 58 -1.75 -20.67 -4.60
CA PRO A 58 -1.27 -22.01 -4.92
C PRO A 58 0.09 -22.04 -5.65
N VAL A 59 0.51 -20.90 -6.19
CA VAL A 59 1.75 -20.75 -6.98
C VAL A 59 2.79 -19.88 -6.30
N PHE A 60 2.56 -19.49 -5.04
CA PHE A 60 3.47 -18.66 -4.24
C PHE A 60 3.82 -17.31 -4.90
N ALA A 61 2.87 -16.71 -5.62
CA ALA A 61 3.03 -15.36 -6.17
C ALA A 61 2.97 -14.25 -5.11
N ALA A 62 2.34 -14.53 -3.97
CA ALA A 62 2.38 -13.69 -2.78
C ALA A 62 3.22 -14.40 -1.72
N TYR A 63 4.20 -13.70 -1.15
CA TYR A 63 5.15 -14.28 -0.18
C TYR A 63 5.66 -13.19 0.78
N ARG A 64 6.25 -13.60 1.90
CA ARG A 64 6.93 -12.70 2.84
C ARG A 64 8.40 -12.55 2.45
N THR A 65 8.89 -11.31 2.35
CA THR A 65 10.32 -11.03 2.20
C THR A 65 11.04 -11.06 3.54
N GLU A 66 12.37 -11.19 3.53
CA GLU A 66 13.21 -11.13 4.74
C GLU A 66 13.09 -9.79 5.49
N GLU A 67 12.86 -8.70 4.75
CA GLU A 67 12.64 -7.35 5.29
C GLU A 67 11.25 -7.14 5.89
N GLY A 68 10.40 -8.18 5.83
CA GLY A 68 9.07 -8.10 6.38
C GLY A 68 8.07 -7.39 5.49
N LEU A 69 8.26 -7.42 4.17
CA LEU A 69 7.26 -6.95 3.23
C LEU A 69 6.46 -8.14 2.70
N ASN A 70 5.15 -7.95 2.52
CA ASN A 70 4.38 -8.85 1.66
C ASN A 70 4.80 -8.56 0.20
N GLY A 71 5.52 -9.46 -0.44
CA GLY A 71 5.88 -9.39 -1.85
C GLY A 71 4.71 -9.80 -2.75
N GLN A 72 4.64 -9.21 -3.95
CA GLN A 72 3.77 -9.66 -5.02
C GLN A 72 4.60 -9.83 -6.29
N VAL A 73 4.80 -11.07 -6.69
CA VAL A 73 5.48 -11.43 -7.93
C VAL A 73 4.43 -11.49 -9.04
N TYR A 74 4.44 -10.51 -9.94
CA TYR A 74 3.38 -10.34 -10.93
C TYR A 74 3.35 -11.48 -11.95
N ASN A 75 4.50 -11.84 -12.52
CA ASN A 75 4.65 -12.90 -13.53
C ASN A 75 4.39 -14.33 -13.00
N ARG A 76 4.39 -14.53 -11.67
CA ARG A 76 4.04 -15.82 -11.06
C ARG A 76 2.52 -15.96 -10.84
N CYS A 77 1.77 -14.87 -10.90
CA CYS A 77 0.34 -14.87 -10.61
C CYS A 77 -0.46 -15.51 -11.74
N VAL A 78 -1.14 -16.62 -11.45
CA VAL A 78 -2.02 -17.32 -12.41
C VAL A 78 -3.50 -16.91 -12.30
N GLY A 79 -3.80 -15.82 -11.59
CA GLY A 79 -5.12 -15.21 -11.59
C GLY A 79 -6.24 -15.93 -10.83
N THR A 80 -5.93 -16.80 -9.87
CA THR A 80 -6.95 -17.47 -9.04
C THR A 80 -7.78 -16.53 -8.17
N ARG A 81 -7.27 -15.31 -7.92
CA ARG A 81 -7.89 -14.23 -7.13
C ARG A 81 -8.17 -14.52 -5.66
N TYR A 82 -7.89 -15.72 -5.17
CA TYR A 82 -8.24 -16.09 -3.79
C TYR A 82 -7.52 -15.22 -2.73
N CYS A 83 -6.30 -14.77 -3.03
CA CYS A 83 -5.57 -13.82 -2.19
C CYS A 83 -6.32 -12.48 -1.98
N GLY A 84 -7.14 -12.05 -2.94
CA GLY A 84 -7.99 -10.86 -2.80
C GLY A 84 -9.21 -11.08 -1.90
N ASN A 85 -9.76 -12.30 -1.89
CA ASN A 85 -10.88 -12.65 -1.02
C ASN A 85 -10.40 -12.83 0.43
N ASN A 86 -9.26 -13.48 0.64
CA ASN A 86 -8.74 -13.73 1.99
C ASN A 86 -8.07 -12.50 2.62
N CYS A 87 -7.92 -11.41 1.89
CA CYS A 87 -7.39 -10.17 2.43
C CYS A 87 -8.52 -9.40 3.14
N PRO A 88 -8.48 -9.23 4.48
CA PRO A 88 -9.59 -8.61 5.21
C PRO A 88 -9.80 -7.13 4.84
N TYR A 89 -8.77 -6.50 4.29
CA TYR A 89 -8.81 -5.10 3.86
C TYR A 89 -9.28 -4.93 2.40
N HIS A 90 -9.40 -6.02 1.62
CA HIS A 90 -9.68 -5.97 0.18
C HIS A 90 -8.85 -4.93 -0.59
N VAL A 91 -7.54 -4.91 -0.33
CA VAL A 91 -6.56 -3.97 -0.93
C VAL A 91 -5.78 -4.56 -2.11
N ARG A 92 -6.05 -5.82 -2.43
CA ARG A 92 -5.54 -6.47 -3.63
C ARG A 92 -6.47 -6.14 -4.81
N ARG A 93 -5.89 -5.75 -5.94
CA ARG A 93 -6.59 -5.28 -7.14
C ARG A 93 -6.27 -6.19 -8.31
N PHE A 94 -7.31 -6.68 -8.99
CA PHE A 94 -7.15 -7.64 -10.08
C PHE A 94 -7.22 -6.94 -11.43
N ASN A 95 -6.30 -7.26 -12.33
CA ASN A 95 -6.36 -6.81 -13.72
C ASN A 95 -7.38 -7.65 -14.49
N TRP A 96 -8.57 -7.10 -14.65
CA TRP A 96 -9.68 -7.74 -15.36
C TRP A 96 -9.57 -7.72 -16.88
N PHE A 97 -8.82 -6.76 -17.40
CA PHE A 97 -8.67 -6.51 -18.82
C PHE A 97 -7.18 -6.28 -19.13
N GLN A 98 -6.84 -6.37 -20.41
CA GLN A 98 -5.57 -5.85 -20.89
C GLN A 98 -5.69 -4.33 -20.93
N TYR A 99 -4.90 -3.63 -20.12
CA TYR A 99 -4.87 -2.17 -20.12
C TYR A 99 -3.74 -1.70 -21.04
N GLU A 100 -4.06 -0.79 -21.95
CA GLU A 100 -3.11 -0.23 -22.89
C GLU A 100 -2.73 1.20 -22.47
N PHE A 101 -1.48 1.55 -22.75
CA PHE A 101 -0.95 2.90 -22.62
C PHE A 101 -0.66 3.40 -24.03
N PRO A 102 -1.63 4.06 -24.70
CA PRO A 102 -1.47 4.50 -26.08
C PRO A 102 -0.50 5.67 -26.19
N ALA A 103 0.19 5.79 -27.33
CA ALA A 103 1.10 6.90 -27.64
C ALA A 103 0.46 8.27 -27.34
N PRO A 104 1.13 9.16 -26.56
CA PRO A 104 2.46 9.05 -25.95
C PRO A 104 2.48 8.60 -24.47
N LEU A 105 1.38 8.06 -23.93
CA LEU A 105 1.23 7.77 -22.50
C LEU A 105 2.18 6.69 -21.96
N GLU A 106 2.78 5.87 -22.82
CA GLU A 106 3.81 4.91 -22.46
C GLU A 106 5.08 5.57 -21.94
N VAL A 107 5.39 6.81 -22.34
CA VAL A 107 6.61 7.50 -21.90
C VAL A 107 6.55 7.95 -20.44
N GLN A 108 5.36 7.95 -19.84
CA GLN A 108 5.17 8.29 -18.43
C GLN A 108 5.43 7.11 -17.49
N LEU A 109 5.62 5.90 -18.04
CA LEU A 109 5.77 4.68 -17.27
C LEU A 109 7.13 4.68 -16.56
N ASN A 110 7.10 4.33 -15.28
CA ASN A 110 8.30 4.12 -14.50
C ASN A 110 9.03 2.85 -15.01
N PRO A 111 10.28 2.95 -15.48
CA PRO A 111 11.03 1.80 -16.00
C PRO A 111 11.35 0.75 -14.92
N ASP A 112 11.38 1.15 -13.64
CA ASP A 112 11.74 0.27 -12.52
C ASP A 112 10.56 -0.58 -12.03
N VAL A 113 9.37 -0.39 -12.59
CA VAL A 113 8.15 -1.10 -12.18
C VAL A 113 7.53 -1.83 -13.36
N THR A 114 7.29 -3.12 -13.20
CA THR A 114 6.61 -3.95 -14.21
C THR A 114 5.26 -3.35 -14.58
N VAL A 115 4.96 -3.25 -15.88
CA VAL A 115 3.60 -3.01 -16.38
C VAL A 115 2.86 -4.34 -16.38
N ARG A 116 1.68 -4.41 -15.74
CA ARG A 116 0.99 -5.68 -15.53
C ARG A 116 0.05 -5.98 -16.70
N GLN A 117 -0.08 -7.27 -16.98
CA GLN A 117 -1.00 -7.81 -17.98
C GLN A 117 -2.33 -8.22 -17.34
N LEU A 118 -3.29 -8.58 -18.20
CA LEU A 118 -4.52 -9.26 -17.82
C LEU A 118 -4.27 -10.43 -16.86
N GLY A 119 -5.17 -10.63 -15.91
CA GLY A 119 -5.20 -11.86 -15.09
C GLY A 119 -4.28 -11.83 -13.87
N ILE A 120 -3.63 -10.70 -13.59
CA ILE A 120 -2.66 -10.59 -12.50
C ILE A 120 -3.22 -9.78 -11.33
N MET A 121 -2.90 -10.19 -10.11
CA MET A 121 -3.21 -9.45 -8.89
C MET A 121 -2.11 -8.43 -8.56
N GLU A 122 -2.53 -7.25 -8.17
CA GLU A 122 -1.69 -6.16 -7.71
C GLU A 122 -2.05 -5.74 -6.28
N LYS A 123 -1.16 -4.98 -5.65
CA LYS A 123 -1.34 -4.38 -4.34
C LYS A 123 -0.29 -3.29 -4.14
N CYS A 124 -0.46 -2.44 -3.13
CA CYS A 124 0.64 -1.63 -2.62
C CYS A 124 1.83 -2.53 -2.24
N THR A 125 3.02 -2.21 -2.71
CA THR A 125 4.28 -2.93 -2.45
C THR A 125 5.23 -2.13 -1.54
N MET A 126 4.73 -1.09 -0.88
CA MET A 126 5.54 -0.06 -0.20
C MET A 126 6.57 0.60 -1.13
N CYS A 127 6.27 0.71 -2.42
CA CYS A 127 7.17 1.22 -3.45
C CYS A 127 8.53 0.50 -3.42
N ILE A 128 8.50 -0.84 -3.54
CA ILE A 128 9.68 -1.71 -3.46
C ILE A 128 10.85 -1.24 -4.35
N GLN A 129 10.57 -0.69 -5.53
CA GLN A 129 11.56 -0.12 -6.43
C GLN A 129 12.38 1.00 -5.77
N ARG A 130 11.74 1.84 -4.94
CA ARG A 130 12.43 2.90 -4.19
C ARG A 130 13.19 2.36 -2.99
N ILE A 131 12.69 1.28 -2.37
CA ILE A 131 13.41 0.58 -1.29
C ILE A 131 14.72 0.01 -1.84
N ILE A 132 14.66 -0.66 -3.00
CA ILE A 132 15.84 -1.22 -3.67
C ILE A 132 16.81 -0.09 -4.04
N ALA A 133 16.35 0.96 -4.73
CA ALA A 133 17.20 2.08 -5.12
C ALA A 133 17.88 2.78 -3.92
N GLY A 134 17.14 3.02 -2.83
CA GLY A 134 17.71 3.62 -1.61
C GLY A 134 18.72 2.72 -0.91
N LYS A 135 18.51 1.39 -0.93
CA LYS A 135 19.48 0.40 -0.43
C LYS A 135 20.74 0.35 -1.29
N ASP A 136 20.58 0.36 -2.60
CA ASP A 136 21.70 0.35 -3.54
C ASP A 136 22.56 1.60 -3.37
N HIS A 137 21.94 2.78 -3.27
CA HIS A 137 22.65 4.03 -2.99
C HIS A 137 23.43 3.99 -1.66
N ALA A 138 22.80 3.50 -0.59
CA ALA A 138 23.48 3.36 0.71
C ALA A 138 24.67 2.37 0.63
N ARG A 139 24.52 1.28 -0.13
CA ARG A 139 25.59 0.29 -0.37
C ARG A 139 26.75 0.91 -1.15
N ASP A 140 26.46 1.69 -2.18
CA ASP A 140 27.49 2.36 -3.00
C ASP A 140 28.28 3.38 -2.16
N GLU A 141 27.61 4.06 -1.23
CA GLU A 141 28.22 4.95 -0.23
C GLU A 141 28.86 4.19 0.97
N LYS A 142 28.85 2.85 0.96
CA LYS A 142 29.40 1.97 2.01
C LYS A 142 28.86 2.27 3.41
N ARG A 143 27.58 2.60 3.51
CA ARG A 143 26.90 2.87 4.78
C ARG A 143 25.59 2.10 4.88
N THR A 144 24.99 2.12 6.06
CA THR A 144 23.64 1.60 6.27
C THR A 144 22.59 2.61 5.76
N VAL A 145 21.39 2.10 5.49
CA VAL A 145 20.22 2.94 5.18
C VAL A 145 19.87 3.78 6.40
N ARG A 146 19.67 5.06 6.18
CA ARG A 146 19.27 6.07 7.16
C ARG A 146 17.82 6.46 6.96
N ASP A 147 17.21 7.03 7.99
CA ASP A 147 15.88 7.62 7.87
C ASP A 147 15.90 8.74 6.81
N GLY A 148 14.90 8.74 5.93
CA GLY A 148 14.83 9.67 4.79
C GLY A 148 15.55 9.24 3.51
N ASP A 149 16.41 8.22 3.52
CA ASP A 149 17.00 7.68 2.27
C ASP A 149 15.93 7.07 1.35
N ILE A 150 14.84 6.56 1.93
CA ILE A 150 13.75 5.92 1.21
C ILE A 150 12.47 6.68 1.51
N LEU A 151 11.94 7.38 0.51
CA LEU A 151 10.64 8.03 0.57
C LEU A 151 9.68 7.37 -0.41
N THR A 152 8.63 6.75 0.13
CA THR A 152 7.56 6.18 -0.72
C THR A 152 6.82 7.29 -1.46
N ALA A 153 6.27 6.99 -2.64
CA ALA A 153 5.57 8.01 -3.41
C ALA A 153 4.37 8.63 -2.67
N CYS A 154 3.64 7.83 -1.88
CA CYS A 154 2.52 8.34 -1.09
C CYS A 154 2.97 9.22 0.10
N GLN A 155 4.10 8.92 0.73
CA GLN A 155 4.72 9.79 1.74
C GLN A 155 5.19 11.10 1.13
N GLN A 156 5.98 11.04 0.05
CA GLN A 156 6.57 12.23 -0.58
C GLN A 156 5.51 13.20 -1.13
N THR A 157 4.40 12.66 -1.67
CA THR A 157 3.36 13.48 -2.31
C THR A 157 2.37 14.09 -1.30
N CYS A 158 2.30 13.57 -0.07
CA CYS A 158 1.30 14.00 0.89
C CYS A 158 1.65 15.38 1.46
N PRO A 159 0.88 16.45 1.16
CA PRO A 159 1.23 17.81 1.61
C PRO A 159 1.13 17.96 3.14
N THR A 160 0.24 17.19 3.77
CA THR A 160 0.06 17.18 5.23
C THR A 160 0.99 16.21 5.95
N GLN A 161 1.88 15.51 5.22
CA GLN A 161 2.83 14.54 5.76
C GLN A 161 2.16 13.46 6.64
N ALA A 162 0.95 13.05 6.28
CA ALA A 162 0.16 12.09 7.06
C ALA A 162 0.73 10.66 7.05
N ILE A 163 1.58 10.33 6.08
CA ILE A 163 2.18 9.00 5.92
C ILE A 163 3.68 9.14 6.20
N THR A 164 4.19 8.35 7.14
CA THR A 164 5.63 8.23 7.42
C THR A 164 6.03 6.77 7.21
N PHE A 165 7.05 6.54 6.38
CA PHE A 165 7.61 5.21 6.09
C PHE A 165 9.07 5.16 6.51
N GLY A 166 9.53 3.98 6.92
CA GLY A 166 10.86 3.78 7.49
C GLY A 166 11.00 2.38 8.10
N ASP A 167 12.20 2.08 8.60
CA ASP A 167 12.52 0.78 9.21
C ASP A 167 11.85 0.62 10.58
N LEU A 168 11.16 -0.49 10.82
CA LEU A 168 10.52 -0.77 12.10
C LEU A 168 11.50 -1.20 13.20
N LYS A 169 12.71 -1.64 12.84
CA LYS A 169 13.75 -2.06 13.80
C LYS A 169 14.60 -0.90 14.31
N GLY A 170 14.58 0.24 13.63
CA GLY A 170 15.37 1.42 14.02
C GLY A 170 14.80 2.08 15.28
N GLU A 171 15.56 2.11 16.36
CA GLU A 171 15.11 2.70 17.64
C GLU A 171 14.96 4.23 17.58
N LYS A 172 15.72 4.91 16.72
CA LYS A 172 15.78 6.38 16.61
C LYS A 172 15.30 6.92 15.27
N ASN A 173 14.14 6.47 14.79
CA ASN A 173 13.54 7.00 13.56
C ASN A 173 12.10 7.47 13.76
N ALA A 174 11.59 8.24 12.80
CA ALA A 174 10.26 8.85 12.90
C ALA A 174 9.14 7.80 13.03
N VAL A 175 9.23 6.68 12.31
CA VAL A 175 8.23 5.61 12.35
C VAL A 175 8.15 4.95 13.73
N SER A 176 9.31 4.62 14.33
CA SER A 176 9.38 4.01 15.65
C SER A 176 8.76 4.92 16.72
N ALA A 177 9.05 6.22 16.68
CA ALA A 177 8.44 7.19 17.59
C ALA A 177 6.90 7.25 17.42
N LEU A 178 6.39 7.28 16.19
CA LEU A 178 4.95 7.31 15.92
C LEU A 178 4.24 6.01 16.32
N ARG A 179 4.89 4.85 16.14
CA ARG A 179 4.33 3.54 16.50
C ARG A 179 4.11 3.37 18.00
N HIS A 180 4.96 3.96 18.82
CA HIS A 180 4.83 3.94 20.29
C HIS A 180 3.96 5.07 20.83
N SER A 181 3.34 5.89 19.96
CA SER A 181 2.40 6.92 20.38
C SER A 181 1.19 6.32 21.11
N PRO A 182 0.64 6.96 22.16
CA PRO A 182 -0.59 6.50 22.81
C PRO A 182 -1.82 6.52 21.87
N ARG A 183 -1.70 7.18 20.71
CA ARG A 183 -2.72 7.23 19.66
C ARG A 183 -2.60 6.11 18.63
N ALA A 184 -1.54 5.30 18.71
CA ALA A 184 -1.28 4.23 17.76
C ALA A 184 -2.34 3.13 17.87
N TYR A 185 -2.80 2.64 16.72
CA TYR A 185 -3.64 1.46 16.61
C TYR A 185 -3.44 0.78 15.25
N THR A 186 -3.79 -0.50 15.17
CA THR A 186 -3.85 -1.24 13.90
C THR A 186 -5.30 -1.52 13.53
N VAL A 187 -5.60 -1.54 12.23
CA VAL A 187 -6.97 -1.78 11.74
C VAL A 187 -7.26 -3.28 11.75
N LEU A 188 -8.42 -3.67 12.30
CA LEU A 188 -8.86 -5.07 12.47
C LEU A 188 -7.87 -5.91 13.30
N GLU A 189 -7.46 -5.39 14.46
CA GLU A 189 -6.52 -6.05 15.37
C GLU A 189 -7.03 -7.41 15.87
N GLU A 190 -8.34 -7.53 16.05
CA GLU A 190 -9.05 -8.74 16.46
C GLU A 190 -8.83 -9.95 15.54
N LEU A 191 -8.43 -9.72 14.28
CA LEU A 191 -8.13 -10.79 13.32
C LEU A 191 -6.71 -11.37 13.49
N GLY A 192 -5.86 -10.77 14.33
CA GLY A 192 -4.52 -11.28 14.62
C GLY A 192 -3.56 -11.26 13.43
N THR A 193 -3.83 -10.49 12.37
CA THR A 193 -2.99 -10.45 11.15
C THR A 193 -1.64 -9.74 11.34
N ARG A 194 -1.46 -9.05 12.48
CA ARG A 194 -0.28 -8.24 12.82
C ARG A 194 0.16 -7.31 11.67
N PRO A 195 -0.63 -6.26 11.36
CA PRO A 195 -0.30 -5.27 10.33
C PRO A 195 1.06 -4.61 10.54
N GLY A 196 1.79 -4.35 9.44
CA GLY A 196 3.00 -3.54 9.43
C GLY A 196 2.72 -2.03 9.37
N VAL A 197 1.47 -1.63 9.13
CA VAL A 197 1.03 -0.23 9.11
C VAL A 197 0.30 0.09 10.41
N THR A 198 0.71 1.17 11.05
CA THR A 198 0.09 1.70 12.26
C THR A 198 -0.59 3.02 11.93
N TYR A 199 -1.82 3.19 12.40
CA TYR A 199 -2.60 4.42 12.26
C TYR A 199 -2.58 5.20 13.56
N LEU A 200 -2.76 6.53 13.48
CA LEU A 200 -2.87 7.40 14.64
C LEU A 200 -4.31 7.92 14.76
N LYS A 201 -4.96 7.68 15.90
CA LYS A 201 -6.34 8.11 16.16
C LYS A 201 -6.48 9.61 15.94
N LYS A 202 -7.49 10.06 15.20
CA LYS A 202 -7.79 11.48 15.02
C LYS A 202 -8.20 12.09 16.37
N VAL A 203 -7.61 13.24 16.73
CA VAL A 203 -8.04 14.02 17.89
C VAL A 203 -8.87 15.17 17.37
N VAL A 204 -10.17 15.14 17.66
CA VAL A 204 -11.07 16.27 17.38
C VAL A 204 -11.15 17.09 18.66
N ARG A 205 -10.73 18.35 18.60
CA ARG A 205 -10.95 19.28 19.71
C ARG A 205 -12.34 19.84 19.53
N GLU A 206 -13.20 19.69 20.53
CA GLU A 206 -14.44 20.45 20.59
C GLU A 206 -14.06 21.93 20.74
N HIS A 207 -14.55 22.76 19.82
CA HIS A 207 -14.49 24.20 20.01
C HIS A 207 -15.54 24.53 21.08
N ALA A 208 -15.07 24.94 22.26
CA ALA A 208 -15.92 25.53 23.29
C ALA A 208 -16.52 26.86 22.81
#